data_AF-A0A257WQT2-F1
#
_entry.id   AF-A0A257WQT2-F1
#
_cell.length_a   1.000
_cell.length_b   1.000
_cell.length_c   1.000
_cell.angle_alpha   90.00
_cell.angle_beta   90.00
_cell.angle_gamma   90.00
#
_symmetry.space_group_name_H-M   'P 1'
#
loop_
_entity.id
_entity.type
_entity.pdbx_description
1 polymer ?
#
loop_
_entity_poly.entity_id
_entity_poly.type
_entity_poly.pdbx_seq_one_letter_code
_entity_poly.pdbx_strand_id
1 'polypeptide(L)' 'QGAPVLTVTDSADGDGPRGILHLVVAQKRVRFEVDPGAAAGNGLTISSKLLGLALAVRARG' A
#
# COMPACT_ATOMS: atom_id res chain seq x y z
N GLN A 1 -14.80 2.59 18.36
CA GLN A 1 -14.50 1.64 17.27
C GLN A 1 -14.08 2.46 16.05
N GLY A 2 -12.94 2.15 15.44
CA GLY A 2 -12.40 2.92 14.31
C GLY A 2 -13.06 2.56 12.98
N ALA A 3 -13.06 3.48 12.02
CA ALA A 3 -13.49 3.21 10.66
C ALA A 3 -12.39 2.45 9.89
N PRO A 4 -12.74 1.56 8.94
CA PRO A 4 -11.75 0.92 8.07
C PRO A 4 -11.19 1.96 7.08
N VAL A 5 -10.03 2.53 7.42
CA VAL A 5 -9.38 3.61 6.65
C VAL A 5 -8.18 3.08 5.88
N LEU A 6 -8.15 3.34 4.57
CA LEU A 6 -6.97 3.08 3.73
C LEU A 6 -6.03 4.27 3.80
N THR A 7 -4.86 4.10 4.40
CA THR A 7 -3.80 5.12 4.37
C THR A 7 -2.95 4.97 3.11
N VAL A 8 -2.85 6.06 2.35
CA VAL A 8 -2.03 6.16 1.14
C VAL A 8 -0.89 7.15 1.40
N THR A 9 0.32 6.77 1.00
CA THR A 9 1.52 7.62 1.08
C THR A 9 2.22 7.65 -0.27
N ASP A 10 2.98 8.71 -0.58
CA ASP A 10 3.76 8.81 -1.81
C ASP A 10 5.24 9.07 -1.52
N SER A 11 6.12 8.52 -2.36
CA SER A 11 7.57 8.63 -2.24
C SER A 11 8.13 10.05 -2.40
N ALA A 12 7.36 11.00 -2.95
CA ALA A 12 7.77 12.40 -3.06
C ALA A 12 8.00 13.06 -1.70
N ASP A 13 7.36 12.55 -0.64
CA ASP A 13 7.47 13.07 0.73
C ASP A 13 8.70 12.50 1.49
N GLY A 14 9.52 11.65 0.85
CA GLY A 14 10.76 11.08 1.41
C GLY A 14 10.59 9.74 2.14
N ASP A 15 11.62 9.32 2.90
CA ASP A 15 11.69 8.01 3.59
C ASP A 15 10.88 7.94 4.91
N GLY A 16 9.74 8.63 4.96
CA GLY A 16 8.83 8.61 6.11
C GLY A 16 8.08 7.28 6.28
N PRO A 17 7.28 7.16 7.36
CA PRO A 17 6.41 6.00 7.57
C PRO A 17 5.49 5.77 6.35
N ARG A 18 5.48 4.54 5.84
CA ARG A 18 4.63 4.15 4.70
C ARG A 18 3.24 3.75 5.17
N GLY A 19 2.23 4.18 4.41
CA GLY A 19 0.86 3.73 4.56
C GLY A 19 0.65 2.30 4.04
N ILE A 20 -0.59 1.82 4.14
CA ILE A 20 -1.00 0.49 3.62
C ILE A 20 -0.72 0.39 2.12
N LEU A 21 -0.88 1.50 1.39
CA LEU A 21 -0.50 1.64 -0.01
C LEU A 21 0.54 2.76 -0.13
N HIS A 22 1.67 2.45 -0.76
CA HIS A 22 2.75 3.40 -0.99
C HIS A 22 2.96 3.61 -2.49
N LEU A 23 2.76 4.84 -2.95
CA LEU A 23 2.96 5.24 -4.33
C LEU A 23 4.44 5.53 -4.59
N VAL A 24 4.94 5.02 -5.71
CA VAL A 24 6.32 5.24 -6.16
C VAL A 24 6.33 5.58 -7.64
N VAL A 25 7.17 6.54 -8.03
CA VAL A 25 7.40 6.82 -9.45
C VAL A 25 8.54 5.93 -9.94
N ALA A 26 8.20 4.96 -10.81
CA ALA A 26 9.17 4.05 -11.41
C ALA A 26 9.01 4.04 -12.94
N GLN A 27 10.12 4.21 -13.66
CA GLN A 27 10.12 4.23 -15.13
C GLN A 27 9.14 5.26 -15.72
N LYS A 28 9.10 6.47 -15.14
CA LYS A 28 8.19 7.57 -15.53
C LYS A 28 6.68 7.22 -15.41
N ARG A 29 6.32 6.22 -14.60
CA ARG A 29 4.94 5.85 -14.30
C ARG A 29 4.73 5.77 -12.79
N VAL A 30 3.55 6.17 -12.33
CA VAL A 30 3.13 5.90 -10.95
C VAL A 30 2.89 4.40 -10.83
N ARG A 31 3.49 3.82 -9.81
CA ARG A 31 3.29 2.44 -9.39
C ARG A 31 3.04 2.42 -7.89
N PHE A 32 2.79 1.24 -7.34
CA PHE A 32 2.48 1.13 -5.92
C PHE A 32 2.98 -0.16 -5.29
N GLU A 33 3.32 -0.04 -4.03
CA GLU A 33 3.58 -1.14 -3.10
C GLU A 33 2.40 -1.28 -2.15
N VAL A 34 2.10 -2.52 -1.74
CA VAL A 34 0.97 -2.81 -0.84
C VAL A 34 1.44 -3.65 0.34
N ASP A 35 0.95 -3.34 1.54
CA ASP A 35 1.05 -4.16 2.74
C ASP A 35 -0.33 -4.77 3.10
N PRO A 36 -0.61 -6.01 2.69
CA PRO A 36 -1.87 -6.69 2.99
C PRO A 36 -2.04 -7.01 4.49
N GLY A 37 -0.92 -7.12 5.24
CA GLY A 37 -0.95 -7.36 6.68
C GLY A 37 -1.48 -6.14 7.43
N ALA A 38 -0.97 -4.96 7.09
CA ALA A 38 -1.47 -3.69 7.62
C ALA A 38 -2.92 -3.40 7.21
N ALA A 39 -3.33 -3.82 6.00
CA ALA A 39 -4.72 -3.74 5.57
C ALA A 39 -5.64 -4.63 6.44
N ALA A 40 -5.27 -5.90 6.63
CA ALA A 40 -6.03 -6.83 7.44
C ALA A 40 -6.13 -6.38 8.90
N GLY A 41 -5.05 -5.84 9.47
CA GLY A 41 -5.03 -5.25 10.81
C GLY A 41 -5.98 -4.05 10.98
N ASN A 42 -6.30 -3.34 9.90
CA ASN A 42 -7.26 -2.22 9.87
C ASN A 42 -8.66 -2.62 9.37
N GLY A 43 -8.96 -3.93 9.27
CA GLY A 43 -10.26 -4.41 8.82
C GLY A 43 -10.52 -4.22 7.32
N LEU A 44 -9.46 -4.07 6.53
CA LEU A 44 -9.53 -3.93 5.07
C LEU A 44 -9.15 -5.24 4.38
N THR A 45 -9.94 -5.60 3.37
CA THR A 45 -9.60 -6.67 2.43
C THR A 45 -9.14 -6.04 1.12
N ILE A 46 -7.93 -6.37 0.68
CA ILE A 46 -7.38 -5.89 -0.59
C ILE A 46 -7.74 -6.88 -1.71
N SER A 47 -8.33 -6.37 -2.79
CA SER A 47 -8.65 -7.19 -3.97
C SER A 47 -7.39 -7.75 -4.63
N SER A 48 -7.47 -9.02 -5.05
CA SER A 48 -6.44 -9.66 -5.89
C SER A 48 -6.16 -8.90 -7.19
N LYS A 49 -7.15 -8.17 -7.72
CA LYS A 49 -6.99 -7.32 -8.90
C LYS A 49 -6.02 -6.17 -8.64
N LEU A 50 -6.03 -5.59 -7.43
CA LEU A 50 -5.09 -4.53 -7.06
C LEU A 50 -3.69 -5.12 -6.83
N LEU A 51 -3.59 -6.26 -6.13
CA LEU A 51 -2.31 -6.93 -5.90
C LEU A 51 -1.61 -7.34 -7.20
N GLY A 52 -2.37 -7.74 -8.23
CA GLY A 52 -1.82 -8.07 -9.55
C GLY A 52 -1.25 -6.86 -10.32
N LEU A 53 -1.52 -5.64 -9.86
CA LEU A 53 -0.98 -4.40 -10.41
C LEU A 53 0.17 -3.83 -9.55
N ALA A 54 0.40 -4.38 -8.35
CA ALA A 54 1.42 -3.89 -7.42
C ALA A 54 2.83 -4.24 -7.91
N LEU A 55 3.78 -3.33 -7.70
CA LEU A 55 5.21 -3.58 -7.93
C LEU A 55 5.77 -4.61 -6.96
N ALA A 56 5.36 -4.50 -5.71
CA ALA A 56 5.81 -5.31 -4.61
C ALA A 56 4.68 -5.48 -3.61
N VAL A 57 4.59 -6.69 -3.06
CA VAL A 57 3.66 -7.03 -1.99
C VAL A 57 4.50 -7.43 -0.79
N ARG A 58 4.36 -6.70 0.32
CA ARG A 58 5.03 -7.09 1.56
C ARG A 58 4.31 -8.32 2.12
N ALA A 59 4.98 -9.47 2.11
CA ALA A 59 4.45 -10.67 2.73
C ALA A 59 4.30 -10.44 4.24
N ARG A 60 3.26 -11.06 4.81
CA ARG A 60 3.03 -11.04 6.26
C ARG A 60 4.26 -11.64 6.94
N GLY A 61 4.99 -10.81 7.71
CA GLY A 61 5.98 -11.27 8.68
C GLY A 61 5.30 -11.77 9.94
#